data_AF-A0A6A4U3K6-F1
#
_entry.id   AF-A0A6A4U3K6-F1
#
_cell.length_a   1.000
_cell.length_b   1.000
_cell.length_c   1.000
_cell.angle_alpha   90.00
_cell.angle_beta   90.00
_cell.angle_gamma   90.00
#
_symmetry.space_group_name_H-M   'P 1'
#
loop_
_entity.id
_entity.type
_entity.pdbx_description
1 polymer ?
#
loop_
_entity_poly.entity_id
_entity_poly.type
_entity_poly.pdbx_seq_one_letter_code
_entity_poly.pdbx_strand_id
1 'polypeptide(L)'
;MLALHHGLDPFAAAKLRTAAEDVEQEAPDTVRFTRALKEATAPEDRAELLTALWSVALADGQREAHEDRLMRLVASLLGLTDVESALARQRAERE
;
A
#
# COMPACT_ATOMS: atom_id res chain seq x y z
N MET A 1 -2.04 -4.41 -11.14
CA MET A 1 -0.73 -4.22 -10.48
C MET A 1 -0.67 -4.88 -9.11
N LEU A 2 -1.49 -4.58 -8.08
CA LEU A 2 -1.49 -5.39 -6.83
C LEU A 2 -2.01 -6.84 -6.96
N ALA A 3 -3.12 -7.04 -7.67
CA ALA A 3 -3.72 -8.37 -7.85
C ALA A 3 -2.77 -9.35 -8.59
N LEU A 4 -2.05 -8.85 -9.60
CA LEU A 4 -1.04 -9.62 -10.33
C LEU A 4 0.11 -10.03 -9.42
N HIS A 5 0.50 -9.16 -8.48
CA HIS A 5 1.61 -9.43 -7.57
C HIS A 5 1.33 -10.58 -6.60
N HIS A 6 0.08 -10.66 -6.13
CA HIS A 6 -0.39 -11.74 -5.26
C HIS A 6 -0.97 -12.94 -6.02
N GLY A 7 -0.85 -12.98 -7.36
CA GLY A 7 -1.37 -14.08 -8.17
C GLY A 7 -2.91 -14.23 -8.15
N LEU A 8 -3.63 -13.15 -7.87
CA LEU A 8 -5.09 -13.13 -7.75
C LEU A 8 -5.75 -12.98 -9.12
N ASP A 9 -6.77 -13.81 -9.39
CA ASP A 9 -7.63 -13.62 -10.54
C ASP A 9 -8.55 -12.38 -10.37
N PRO A 10 -9.14 -11.84 -11.46
CA PRO A 10 -9.94 -10.61 -11.40
C PRO A 10 -11.15 -10.67 -10.44
N PHE A 11 -11.76 -11.84 -10.28
CA PHE A 11 -12.91 -12.04 -9.40
C PHE A 11 -12.48 -12.09 -7.92
N ALA A 12 -11.38 -12.80 -7.64
CA ALA A 12 -10.78 -12.82 -6.31
C ALA A 12 -10.32 -11.42 -5.87
N ALA A 13 -9.70 -10.66 -6.77
CA ALA A 13 -9.29 -9.28 -6.53
C ALA A 13 -10.49 -8.36 -6.27
N ALA A 14 -11.57 -8.49 -7.06
CA ALA A 14 -12.79 -7.71 -6.84
C ALA A 14 -13.43 -8.01 -5.48
N LYS A 15 -13.50 -9.30 -5.10
CA LYS A 15 -14.04 -9.72 -3.80
C LYS A 15 -13.23 -9.17 -2.62
N LEU A 16 -11.90 -9.22 -2.70
CA LEU A 16 -11.03 -8.66 -1.66
C LEU A 16 -11.16 -7.14 -1.59
N ARG A 17 -11.29 -6.46 -2.73
CA ARG A 17 -11.52 -5.02 -2.76
C ARG A 17 -12.82 -4.64 -2.07
N THR A 18 -13.94 -5.32 -2.38
CA THR A 18 -15.22 -5.05 -1.72
C THR A 18 -15.13 -5.28 -0.21
N ALA A 19 -14.49 -6.36 0.24
CA ALA A 19 -14.29 -6.58 1.66
C ALA A 19 -13.42 -5.49 2.32
N ALA A 20 -12.42 -4.95 1.61
CA ALA A 20 -11.60 -3.84 2.10
C ALA A 20 -12.39 -2.53 2.18
N GLU A 21 -13.26 -2.25 1.20
CA GLU A 21 -14.16 -1.08 1.19
C GLU A 21 -15.16 -1.13 2.37
N ASP A 22 -15.73 -2.31 2.67
CA ASP A 22 -16.60 -2.49 3.83
C ASP A 22 -15.85 -2.21 5.15
N VAL A 23 -14.61 -2.71 5.27
CA VAL A 23 -13.75 -2.48 6.44
C VAL A 23 -13.36 -0.99 6.58
N GLU A 24 -13.11 -0.31 5.47
CA GLU A 24 -12.82 1.13 5.44
C GLU A 24 -14.01 1.94 5.96
N GLN A 25 -15.23 1.62 5.52
CA GLN A 25 -16.45 2.29 5.99
C GLN A 25 -16.69 2.12 7.49
N GLU A 26 -16.26 0.98 8.06
CA GLU A 26 -16.40 0.69 9.49
C GLU A 26 -15.23 1.21 10.34
N ALA A 27 -14.11 1.65 9.75
CA ALA A 27 -12.90 2.03 10.47
C ALA A 27 -12.98 3.50 10.98
N PRO A 28 -13.11 3.75 12.30
CA PRO A 28 -13.24 5.10 12.82
C PRO A 28 -11.89 5.81 12.98
N ASP A 29 -10.76 5.10 12.79
CA ASP A 29 -9.43 5.67 12.94
C ASP A 29 -8.34 4.91 12.13
N THR A 30 -7.43 5.67 11.52
CA THR A 30 -6.28 5.21 10.70
C THR A 30 -5.32 4.27 11.45
N VAL A 31 -5.37 4.23 12.78
CA VAL A 31 -4.57 3.34 13.63
C VAL A 31 -4.97 1.85 13.48
N ARG A 32 -6.26 1.55 13.27
CA ARG A 32 -6.71 0.15 13.10
C ARG A 32 -6.31 -0.41 11.74
N PHE A 33 -6.44 0.42 10.71
CA PHE A 33 -6.05 0.11 9.33
C PHE A 33 -4.56 -0.24 9.23
N THR A 34 -3.73 0.48 9.98
CA THR A 34 -2.28 0.36 9.91
C THR A 34 -1.72 -0.78 10.78
N ARG A 35 -2.41 -1.17 11.87
CA ARG A 35 -2.14 -2.46 12.55
C ARG A 35 -2.51 -3.65 11.68
N ALA A 36 -3.65 -3.61 10.99
CA ALA A 36 -4.05 -4.68 10.08
C ALA A 36 -3.00 -4.90 8.97
N LEU A 37 -2.50 -3.83 8.36
CA LEU A 37 -1.41 -3.89 7.38
C LEU A 37 -0.13 -4.53 7.95
N LYS A 38 0.27 -4.13 9.16
CA LYS A 38 1.47 -4.65 9.82
C LYS A 38 1.33 -6.13 10.21
N GLU A 39 0.16 -6.55 10.67
CA GLU A 39 -0.13 -7.93 11.07
C GLU A 39 -0.34 -8.85 9.86
N ALA A 40 -0.85 -8.31 8.74
CA ALA A 40 -1.11 -9.07 7.52
C ALA A 40 0.10 -9.20 6.57
N THR A 41 1.16 -8.40 6.76
CA THR A 41 2.30 -8.37 5.82
C THR A 41 3.58 -8.88 6.49
N ALA A 42 4.11 -10.00 5.96
CA ALA A 42 5.39 -10.55 6.36
C ALA A 42 6.50 -9.51 6.12
N PRO A 43 7.51 -9.38 7.01
CA PRO A 43 8.57 -8.38 6.89
C PRO A 43 9.22 -8.28 5.51
N GLU A 44 9.46 -9.43 4.87
CA GLU A 44 10.04 -9.59 3.54
C GLU A 44 9.20 -8.96 2.42
N ASP A 45 7.88 -8.95 2.56
CA ASP A 45 6.94 -8.49 1.52
C ASP A 45 6.62 -6.99 1.64
N ARG A 46 7.03 -6.34 2.74
CA ARG A 46 6.61 -4.95 3.05
C ARG A 46 7.13 -3.93 2.05
N ALA A 47 8.36 -4.10 1.59
CA ALA A 47 8.97 -3.21 0.60
C ALA A 47 8.23 -3.29 -0.74
N GLU A 48 7.81 -4.50 -1.12
CA GLU A 48 7.07 -4.77 -2.35
C GLU A 48 5.64 -4.23 -2.28
N LEU A 49 4.97 -4.43 -1.14
CA LEU A 49 3.68 -3.80 -0.87
C LEU A 49 3.76 -2.27 -0.95
N LEU A 50 4.79 -1.65 -0.37
CA LEU A 50 4.97 -0.19 -0.44
C LEU A 50 5.22 0.28 -1.88
N THR A 51 5.96 -0.46 -2.70
CA THR A 51 6.09 -0.16 -4.13
C THR A 51 4.75 -0.20 -4.84
N ALA A 52 3.91 -1.20 -4.57
CA ALA A 52 2.60 -1.30 -5.19
C ALA A 52 1.63 -0.19 -4.74
N LEU A 53 1.75 0.28 -3.49
CA LEU A 53 0.99 1.45 -3.03
C LEU A 53 1.46 2.74 -3.74
N TRP A 54 2.77 2.89 -3.97
CA TRP A 54 3.30 4.01 -4.74
C TRP A 54 2.85 4.00 -6.20
N SER A 55 2.74 2.83 -6.85
CA SER A 55 2.27 2.78 -8.24
C SER A 55 0.80 3.16 -8.39
N VAL A 56 -0.01 2.95 -7.35
CA VAL A 56 -1.39 3.47 -7.29
C VAL A 56 -1.40 4.99 -7.07
N ALA A 57 -0.63 5.48 -6.10
CA ALA A 57 -0.56 6.91 -5.80
C ALA A 57 -0.02 7.74 -6.97
N LEU A 58 0.92 7.20 -7.75
CA LEU A 58 1.51 7.88 -8.91
C LEU A 58 0.77 7.61 -10.23
N ALA A 59 -0.37 6.90 -10.20
CA ALA A 59 -1.08 6.47 -11.40
C ALA A 59 -1.63 7.63 -12.24
N ASP A 60 -1.86 8.80 -11.63
CA ASP A 60 -2.27 10.03 -12.32
C ASP A 60 -1.08 10.90 -12.80
N GLY A 61 0.15 10.45 -12.51
CA GLY A 61 1.40 11.13 -12.88
C GLY A 61 1.67 12.41 -12.10
N GLN A 62 0.87 12.73 -11.08
CA GLN A 62 1.12 13.82 -10.16
C GLN A 62 1.56 13.27 -8.80
N ARG A 63 2.20 14.13 -8.03
CA ARG A 63 2.58 13.82 -6.66
C ARG A 63 1.99 14.88 -5.77
N GLU A 64 0.95 14.51 -5.03
CA GLU A 64 0.35 15.44 -4.09
C GLU A 64 1.04 15.36 -2.72
N ALA A 65 1.14 16.51 -2.03
CA ALA A 65 1.73 16.57 -0.70
C ALA A 65 0.96 15.74 0.34
N HIS A 66 -0.33 15.47 0.09
CA HIS A 66 -1.14 14.59 0.94
C HIS A 66 -0.70 13.12 0.79
N GLU A 67 -0.53 12.64 -0.44
CA GLU A 67 -0.12 11.27 -0.73
C GLU A 67 1.30 10.97 -0.24
N ASP A 68 2.22 11.93 -0.38
CA ASP A 68 3.58 11.76 0.15
C ASP A 68 3.58 11.59 1.68
N ARG A 69 2.74 12.36 2.38
CA ARG A 69 2.58 12.23 3.83
C ARG A 69 1.95 10.89 4.21
N LEU A 70 0.93 10.45 3.46
CA LEU A 70 0.29 9.16 3.67
C LEU A 70 1.32 8.01 3.47
N MET A 71 2.13 8.08 2.42
CA MET A 71 3.15 7.06 2.13
C MET A 71 4.28 7.01 3.14
N ARG A 72 4.71 8.16 3.68
CA ARG A 72 5.65 8.17 4.81
C ARG A 72 5.05 7.54 6.07
N LEU A 73 3.79 7.83 6.35
CA LEU A 73 3.07 7.25 7.48
C LEU A 73 2.97 5.73 7.33
N VAL A 74 2.56 5.24 6.16
CA VAL A 74 2.47 3.81 5.86
C VAL A 74 3.83 3.12 5.96
N ALA A 75 4.89 3.71 5.39
CA ALA A 75 6.26 3.16 5.49
C ALA A 75 6.71 3.02 6.96
N SER A 76 6.44 4.03 7.79
CA SER A 76 6.78 3.99 9.22
C SER A 76 6.05 2.88 9.98
N LEU A 77 4.79 2.61 9.60
CA LEU A 77 3.95 1.59 10.25
C LEU A 77 4.31 0.19 9.81
N LEU A 78 4.70 0.02 8.55
CA LEU A 78 5.31 -1.20 8.03
C LEU A 78 6.72 -1.44 8.61
N GLY A 79 7.31 -0.44 9.27
CA GLY A 79 8.64 -0.55 9.86
C GLY A 79 9.76 -0.53 8.82
N LEU A 80 9.52 0.15 7.69
CA LEU A 80 10.51 0.37 6.64
C LEU A 80 11.34 1.62 6.97
N THR A 81 12.62 1.57 6.64
CA THR A 81 13.52 2.70 6.72
C THR A 81 13.24 3.73 5.62
N ASP A 82 13.70 4.96 5.80
CA ASP A 82 13.59 6.01 4.77
C ASP A 82 14.26 5.60 3.45
N VAL A 83 15.33 4.81 3.52
CA VAL A 83 16.05 4.29 2.34
C VAL A 83 15.18 3.29 1.59
N GLU A 84 14.58 2.32 2.29
CA GLU A 84 13.68 1.34 1.69
C GLU A 84 12.45 2.01 1.07
N SER A 85 11.87 2.99 1.77
CA SER A 85 10.76 3.79 1.27
C SER A 85 11.13 4.56 -0.01
N ALA A 86 12.31 5.18 -0.04
CA ALA A 86 12.80 5.88 -1.23
C ALA A 86 13.07 4.94 -2.41
N LEU A 87 13.60 3.74 -2.15
CA LEU A 87 13.82 2.71 -3.17
C LEU A 87 12.49 2.17 -3.72
N ALA A 88 11.51 1.93 -2.84
CA ALA A 88 10.20 1.45 -3.22
C ALA A 88 9.49 2.43 -4.18
N ARG A 89 9.59 3.73 -3.88
CA ARG A 89 9.10 4.81 -4.75
C ARG A 89 9.82 4.83 -6.11
N GLN A 90 11.15 4.79 -6.11
CA GLN A 90 11.92 4.80 -7.37
C GLN A 90 11.59 3.61 -8.27
N ARG A 91 11.20 2.46 -7.69
CA ARG A 91 10.73 1.30 -8.47
C ARG A 91 9.37 1.59 -9.09
N ALA A 92 8.43 2.12 -8.32
CA ALA A 92 7.10 2.48 -8.81
C ALA A 92 7.13 3.55 -9.92
N GLU A 93 8.05 4.52 -9.85
CA GLU A 93 8.25 5.53 -10.91
C GLU A 93 8.77 4.94 -12.24
N ARG A 94 9.25 3.70 -12.23
CA ARG A 94 9.83 3.02 -13.41
C ARG A 94 8.89 1.97 -14.02
N GLU A 95 7.77 1.68 -13.37
CA GLU A 95 6.71 0.80 -13.90
C GLU A 95 5.73 1.58 -14.77
#